data_AF-A0A917Y9H6-F1
#
_entry.id   AF-A0A917Y9H6-F1
#
_cell.length_a   1.000
_cell.length_b   1.000
_cell.length_c   1.000
_cell.angle_alpha   90.00
_cell.angle_beta   90.00
_cell.angle_gamma   90.00
#
_symmetry.space_group_name_H-M   'P 1'
#
loop_
_entity.id
_entity.type
_entity.pdbx_description
1 polymer ?
#
loop_
_entity_poly.entity_id
_entity_poly.type
_entity_poly.pdbx_seq_one_letter_code
_entity_poly.pdbx_strand_id
1 'polypeptide(L)'
;MQVDMKAMADIARELFAAKVYRELGSAGSQALKELITRVRETHDALTTERLAKGLTVIRTLDTGSVEADVAPAVFTQTRELTAWYREEAGPLSIHFEQNGTIRAWCAEIDTSAISGQFVSYRYAGHQKEQILTPGGAHSVPTIANFPSYFAVPYFLDLREALVRYGTISVRHAQCDIFRTTWREPARLVFVNKPEATMRRSLQQYLRASLRDHLPIQVMPEQNVNETKPVDIKVTWTASNRVALIEIKWLGLSHDATKKTTTPYSAARAKSGAKQLAAYLDSYHSHDPDTEARGYLVVFDGRRRGVTPESTRVTYANGFHYANEEIDYPAALLARGDFDTPVRFFCEPACE
;
A
#
# COMPACT_ATOMS: atom_id res chain seq x y z
N MET A 1 5.56 16.57 4.76
CA MET A 1 5.47 17.58 3.69
C MET A 1 4.14 17.34 3.02
N GLN A 2 3.22 18.31 3.07
CA GLN A 2 1.91 18.16 2.44
C GLN A 2 2.09 18.49 0.96
N VAL A 3 1.87 17.51 0.09
CA VAL A 3 2.02 17.67 -1.36
C VAL A 3 0.63 17.82 -1.97
N ASP A 4 0.39 18.95 -2.64
CA ASP A 4 -0.86 19.21 -3.35
C ASP A 4 -0.79 18.60 -4.76
N MET A 5 -1.39 17.42 -4.92
CA MET A 5 -1.40 16.70 -6.20
C MET A 5 -2.11 17.47 -7.32
N LYS A 6 -3.05 18.37 -6.99
CA LYS A 6 -3.68 19.23 -8.00
C LYS A 6 -2.67 20.27 -8.49
N ALA A 7 -1.94 20.90 -7.58
CA ALA A 7 -0.88 21.84 -7.93
C ALA A 7 0.22 21.17 -8.76
N MET A 8 0.59 19.93 -8.43
CA MET A 8 1.55 19.16 -9.22
C MET A 8 1.05 18.89 -10.63
N ALA A 9 -0.18 18.38 -10.78
CA ALA A 9 -0.78 18.15 -12.08
C ALA A 9 -0.91 19.44 -12.92
N ASP A 10 -1.21 20.57 -12.28
CA ASP A 10 -1.24 21.89 -12.92
C ASP A 10 0.17 22.30 -13.41
N ILE A 11 1.22 22.07 -12.63
CA ILE A 11 2.62 22.30 -13.04
C ILE A 11 2.99 21.39 -14.23
N ALA A 12 2.67 20.11 -14.18
CA ALA A 12 2.92 19.21 -15.32
C ALA A 12 2.17 19.70 -16.57
N ARG A 13 0.90 20.10 -16.43
CA ARG A 13 0.13 20.68 -17.54
C ARG A 13 0.84 21.90 -18.11
N GLU A 14 1.29 22.84 -17.28
CA GLU A 14 1.99 24.04 -17.75
C GLU A 14 3.32 23.72 -18.45
N LEU A 15 4.06 22.73 -17.95
CA LEU A 15 5.32 22.26 -18.55
C LEU A 15 5.12 21.68 -19.97
N PHE A 16 4.01 20.98 -20.20
CA PHE A 16 3.74 20.31 -21.49
C PHE A 16 2.84 21.12 -22.42
N ALA A 17 2.00 22.02 -21.92
CA ALA A 17 1.00 22.74 -22.71
C ALA A 17 1.64 23.50 -23.89
N ALA A 18 2.75 24.20 -23.67
CA ALA A 18 3.42 24.94 -24.76
C ALA A 18 4.00 24.01 -25.84
N LYS A 19 4.46 22.81 -25.47
CA LYS A 19 4.99 21.82 -26.44
C LYS A 19 3.85 21.22 -27.24
N VAL A 20 2.84 20.68 -26.55
CA VAL A 20 1.67 20.07 -27.18
C VAL A 20 0.92 21.07 -28.05
N TYR A 21 0.77 22.33 -27.62
CA TYR A 21 0.15 23.37 -28.44
C TYR A 21 0.91 23.64 -29.75
N ARG A 22 2.24 23.66 -29.72
CA ARG A 22 3.05 23.86 -30.94
C ARG A 22 2.90 22.70 -31.92
N GLU A 23 2.71 21.49 -31.44
CA GLU A 23 2.62 20.29 -32.27
C GLU A 23 1.20 20.02 -32.77
N LEU A 24 0.20 20.21 -31.92
CA LEU A 24 -1.18 19.75 -32.11
C LEU A 24 -2.24 20.88 -31.98
N GLY A 25 -1.80 22.12 -31.83
CA GLY A 25 -2.67 23.28 -31.71
C GLY A 25 -3.55 23.29 -30.45
N SER A 26 -4.66 24.03 -30.52
CA SER A 26 -5.62 24.15 -29.42
C SER A 26 -6.29 22.83 -29.06
N ALA A 27 -6.59 21.99 -30.06
CA ALA A 27 -7.17 20.67 -29.87
C ALA A 27 -6.23 19.77 -29.04
N GLY A 28 -4.93 19.81 -29.31
CA GLY A 28 -3.93 19.09 -28.50
C GLY A 28 -3.86 19.55 -27.06
N SER A 29 -3.88 20.86 -26.80
CA SER A 29 -3.89 21.40 -25.44
C SER A 29 -5.12 20.96 -24.64
N GLN A 30 -6.29 20.91 -25.30
CA GLN A 30 -7.51 20.40 -24.69
C GLN A 30 -7.41 18.90 -24.41
N ALA A 31 -6.92 18.11 -25.37
CA ALA A 31 -6.69 16.67 -25.20
C ALA A 31 -5.69 16.37 -24.08
N LEU A 32 -4.62 17.16 -23.92
CA LEU A 32 -3.67 17.04 -22.82
C LEU A 32 -4.35 17.29 -21.46
N LYS A 33 -5.21 18.30 -21.35
CA LYS A 33 -5.94 18.59 -20.11
C LYS A 33 -6.87 17.45 -19.73
N GLU A 34 -7.56 16.88 -20.70
CA GLU A 34 -8.40 15.70 -20.51
C GLU A 34 -7.57 14.49 -20.12
N LEU A 35 -6.46 14.23 -20.83
CA LEU A 35 -5.53 13.14 -20.54
C LEU A 35 -5.04 13.19 -19.09
N ILE A 36 -4.55 14.33 -18.61
CA ILE A 36 -4.04 14.47 -17.23
C ILE A 36 -5.15 14.17 -16.21
N THR A 37 -6.38 14.62 -16.46
CA THR A 37 -7.54 14.28 -15.62
C THR A 37 -7.76 12.77 -15.60
N ARG A 38 -7.74 12.10 -16.76
CA ARG A 38 -7.96 10.66 -16.88
C ARG A 38 -6.83 9.81 -16.28
N VAL A 39 -5.59 10.26 -16.39
CA VAL A 39 -4.43 9.63 -15.72
C VAL A 39 -4.62 9.65 -14.20
N ARG A 40 -5.08 10.79 -13.65
CA ARG A 40 -5.38 10.90 -12.22
C ARG A 40 -6.53 9.99 -11.81
N GLU A 41 -7.65 10.01 -12.54
CA GLU A 41 -8.77 9.11 -12.27
C GLU A 41 -8.36 7.64 -12.32
N THR A 42 -7.42 7.28 -13.20
CA THR A 42 -6.85 5.93 -13.29
C THR A 42 -6.03 5.60 -12.04
N HIS A 43 -5.19 6.52 -11.57
CA HIS A 43 -4.42 6.35 -10.33
C HIS A 43 -5.29 6.43 -9.05
N ASP A 44 -6.46 7.07 -9.14
CA ASP A 44 -7.46 7.05 -8.07
C ASP A 44 -8.19 5.71 -8.03
N ALA A 45 -8.47 5.09 -9.19
CA ALA A 45 -9.06 3.76 -9.27
C ALA A 45 -8.04 2.65 -8.88
N LEU A 46 -6.84 2.69 -9.48
CA LEU A 46 -5.80 1.66 -9.37
C LEU A 46 -4.54 2.20 -8.70
N THR A 47 -3.98 1.44 -7.76
CA THR A 47 -2.73 1.84 -7.09
C THR A 47 -1.53 1.79 -8.05
N THR A 48 -0.52 2.60 -7.77
CA THR A 48 0.71 2.64 -8.60
C THR A 48 1.45 1.31 -8.55
N GLU A 49 1.37 0.61 -7.42
CA GLU A 49 1.89 -0.72 -7.19
C GLU A 49 1.21 -1.74 -8.11
N ARG A 50 -0.11 -1.72 -8.24
CA ARG A 50 -0.81 -2.59 -9.21
C ARG A 50 -0.44 -2.29 -10.66
N LEU A 51 -0.05 -1.06 -10.94
CA LEU A 51 0.38 -0.60 -12.26
C LEU A 51 1.89 -0.77 -12.50
N ALA A 52 2.61 -1.49 -11.62
CA ALA A 52 4.07 -1.61 -11.69
C ALA A 52 4.60 -2.18 -13.02
N LYS A 53 3.79 -2.97 -13.73
CA LYS A 53 4.13 -3.52 -15.06
C LYS A 53 3.95 -2.51 -16.21
N GLY A 54 3.34 -1.36 -15.93
CA GLY A 54 3.17 -0.26 -16.86
C GLY A 54 1.71 0.18 -17.02
N LEU A 55 1.53 1.47 -17.31
CA LEU A 55 0.26 2.07 -17.66
C LEU A 55 0.43 2.97 -18.89
N THR A 56 -0.43 2.78 -19.89
CA THR A 56 -0.57 3.71 -21.01
C THR A 56 -2.00 4.27 -21.02
N VAL A 57 -2.13 5.59 -20.99
CA VAL A 57 -3.42 6.28 -21.12
C VAL A 57 -3.43 7.06 -22.42
N ILE A 58 -4.46 6.89 -23.24
CA ILE A 58 -4.53 7.41 -24.60
C ILE A 58 -5.73 8.33 -24.74
N ARG A 59 -5.51 9.50 -25.34
CA ARG A 59 -6.55 10.44 -25.76
C ARG A 59 -6.33 10.82 -27.24
N THR A 60 -7.28 10.45 -28.10
CA THR A 60 -7.29 10.86 -29.51
C THR A 60 -8.02 12.19 -29.69
N LEU A 61 -7.57 13.02 -30.62
CA LEU A 61 -8.11 14.37 -30.85
C LEU A 61 -9.38 14.34 -31.72
N ASP A 62 -9.47 13.43 -32.68
CA ASP A 62 -10.51 13.39 -33.73
C ASP A 62 -11.19 12.00 -33.79
N THR A 63 -11.57 11.53 -34.99
CA THR A 63 -12.01 10.14 -35.27
C THR A 63 -10.86 9.12 -35.17
N GLY A 64 -9.76 9.49 -34.52
CA GLY A 64 -8.64 8.60 -34.25
C GLY A 64 -9.08 7.42 -33.40
N SER A 65 -8.67 6.24 -33.82
CA SER A 65 -8.97 4.96 -33.19
C SER A 65 -7.69 4.31 -32.67
N VAL A 66 -7.85 3.41 -31.71
CA VAL A 66 -6.80 2.48 -31.32
C VAL A 66 -7.12 1.13 -31.93
N GLU A 67 -6.23 0.66 -32.81
CA GLU A 67 -6.33 -0.64 -33.48
C GLU A 67 -5.38 -1.62 -32.81
N ALA A 68 -5.89 -2.36 -31.83
CA ALA A 68 -5.15 -3.41 -31.16
C ALA A 68 -5.57 -4.79 -31.68
N ASP A 69 -4.62 -5.73 -31.75
CA ASP A 69 -4.87 -7.12 -32.15
C ASP A 69 -5.79 -7.88 -31.17
N VAL A 70 -5.99 -7.33 -29.97
CA VAL A 70 -6.81 -7.91 -28.91
C VAL A 70 -8.03 -7.04 -28.65
N ALA A 71 -9.19 -7.67 -28.49
CA ALA A 71 -10.42 -6.97 -28.14
C ALA A 71 -10.31 -6.31 -26.75
N PRO A 72 -10.70 -5.03 -26.60
CA PRO A 72 -10.71 -4.38 -25.30
C PRO A 72 -11.89 -4.83 -24.43
N ALA A 73 -11.70 -4.72 -23.13
CA ALA A 73 -12.81 -4.55 -22.20
C ALA A 73 -13.36 -3.13 -22.29
N VAL A 74 -14.67 -2.97 -22.11
CA VAL A 74 -15.37 -1.68 -22.28
C VAL A 74 -16.05 -1.29 -20.97
N PHE A 75 -15.82 -0.06 -20.52
CA PHE A 75 -16.35 0.49 -19.28
C PHE A 75 -16.95 1.88 -19.49
N THR A 76 -17.75 2.31 -18.51
CA THR A 76 -18.33 3.66 -18.48
C THR A 76 -17.71 4.53 -17.39
N GLN A 77 -17.09 3.91 -16.39
CA GLN A 77 -16.49 4.57 -15.25
C GLN A 77 -15.13 3.97 -14.91
N THR A 78 -14.14 4.81 -14.65
CA THR A 78 -12.76 4.38 -14.35
C THR A 78 -12.68 3.46 -13.13
N ARG A 79 -13.60 3.61 -12.15
CA ARG A 79 -13.65 2.74 -10.95
C ARG A 79 -13.93 1.27 -11.27
N GLU A 80 -14.59 0.97 -12.38
CA GLU A 80 -14.89 -0.41 -12.80
C GLU A 80 -13.59 -1.20 -13.09
N LEU A 81 -12.49 -0.49 -13.41
CA LEU A 81 -11.17 -1.08 -13.60
C LEU A 81 -10.65 -1.76 -12.32
N THR A 82 -11.05 -1.29 -11.15
CA THR A 82 -10.61 -1.84 -9.86
C THR A 82 -10.93 -3.32 -9.73
N ALA A 83 -12.17 -3.70 -10.08
CA ALA A 83 -12.64 -5.08 -10.02
C ALA A 83 -12.10 -5.93 -11.18
N TRP A 84 -11.91 -5.32 -12.36
CA TRP A 84 -11.53 -6.02 -13.60
C TRP A 84 -10.03 -6.30 -13.72
N TYR A 85 -9.18 -5.28 -13.52
CA TYR A 85 -7.75 -5.40 -13.76
C TYR A 85 -7.08 -6.23 -12.65
N ARG A 86 -6.09 -7.05 -12.98
CA ARG A 86 -5.31 -7.82 -12.01
C ARG A 86 -3.83 -7.54 -12.26
N GLU A 87 -3.04 -7.37 -11.20
CA GLU A 87 -1.61 -7.04 -11.32
C GLU A 87 -0.85 -8.10 -12.14
N GLU A 88 -1.28 -9.35 -12.07
CA GLU A 88 -0.73 -10.48 -12.81
C GLU A 88 -0.95 -10.35 -14.32
N ALA A 89 -1.99 -9.62 -14.75
CA ALA A 89 -2.44 -9.56 -16.13
C ALA A 89 -1.47 -8.87 -17.10
N GLY A 90 -0.48 -8.13 -16.61
CA GLY A 90 0.51 -7.45 -17.45
C GLY A 90 0.33 -5.92 -17.47
N PRO A 91 1.00 -5.20 -18.38
CA PRO A 91 0.80 -3.76 -18.56
C PRO A 91 -0.66 -3.44 -18.90
N LEU A 92 -1.13 -2.27 -18.46
CA LEU A 92 -2.47 -1.78 -18.73
C LEU A 92 -2.43 -0.66 -19.77
N SER A 93 -3.24 -0.76 -20.82
CA SER A 93 -3.50 0.36 -21.72
C SER A 93 -4.97 0.75 -21.66
N ILE A 94 -5.24 2.06 -21.69
CA ILE A 94 -6.58 2.62 -21.57
C ILE A 94 -6.76 3.72 -22.63
N HIS A 95 -7.82 3.63 -23.41
CA HIS A 95 -8.25 4.67 -24.34
C HIS A 95 -9.55 5.30 -23.84
N PHE A 96 -9.51 6.61 -23.63
CA PHE A 96 -10.69 7.40 -23.25
C PHE A 96 -11.26 8.06 -24.51
N GLU A 97 -12.42 7.55 -24.95
CA GLU A 97 -13.12 8.06 -26.13
C GLU A 97 -13.86 9.37 -25.84
N GLN A 98 -14.20 10.12 -26.90
CA GLN A 98 -14.89 11.41 -26.78
C GLN A 98 -16.31 11.28 -26.20
N ASN A 99 -16.96 10.14 -26.43
CA ASN A 99 -18.30 9.83 -25.89
C ASN A 99 -18.28 9.41 -24.41
N GLY A 100 -17.11 9.37 -23.77
CA GLY A 100 -16.94 8.93 -22.38
C GLY A 100 -16.72 7.43 -22.19
N THR A 101 -16.75 6.64 -23.28
CA THR A 101 -16.43 5.21 -23.25
C THR A 101 -14.96 5.00 -22.91
N ILE A 102 -14.68 3.99 -22.10
CA ILE A 102 -13.34 3.58 -21.72
C ILE A 102 -13.08 2.21 -22.34
N ARG A 103 -12.07 2.12 -23.21
CA ARG A 103 -11.57 0.85 -23.75
C ARG A 103 -10.26 0.50 -23.07
N ALA A 104 -10.14 -0.70 -22.53
CA ALA A 104 -8.95 -1.11 -21.78
C ALA A 104 -8.44 -2.49 -22.20
N TRP A 105 -7.11 -2.62 -22.18
CA TRP A 105 -6.39 -3.82 -22.58
C TRP A 105 -5.35 -4.19 -21.51
N CYS A 106 -5.25 -5.46 -21.16
CA CYS A 106 -4.12 -6.00 -20.39
C CYS A 106 -2.92 -6.27 -21.32
N ALA A 107 -2.51 -5.25 -22.06
CA ALA A 107 -1.38 -5.26 -22.97
C ALA A 107 -0.83 -3.84 -23.13
N GLU A 108 0.43 -3.71 -23.52
CA GLU A 108 1.01 -2.43 -23.94
C GLU A 108 0.58 -2.16 -25.39
N ILE A 109 -0.04 -1.01 -25.62
CA ILE A 109 -0.40 -0.54 -26.95
C ILE A 109 0.71 0.39 -27.45
N ASP A 110 1.36 0.01 -28.55
CA ASP A 110 2.31 0.90 -29.22
C ASP A 110 1.58 2.12 -29.79
N THR A 111 2.22 3.27 -29.71
CA THR A 111 1.78 4.49 -30.40
C THR A 111 1.56 4.31 -31.90
N SER A 112 2.25 3.37 -32.55
CA SER A 112 2.01 3.05 -33.97
C SER A 112 0.63 2.45 -34.25
N ALA A 113 -0.03 1.89 -33.23
CA ALA A 113 -1.37 1.34 -33.30
C ALA A 113 -2.48 2.42 -33.14
N ILE A 114 -2.10 3.68 -32.94
CA ILE A 114 -3.03 4.80 -32.78
C ILE A 114 -3.16 5.52 -34.12
N SER A 115 -4.37 5.52 -34.68
CA SER A 115 -4.66 6.28 -35.90
C SER A 115 -4.97 7.74 -35.58
N GLY A 116 -4.49 8.66 -36.42
CA GLY A 116 -4.72 10.10 -36.27
C GLY A 116 -3.85 10.77 -35.21
N GLN A 117 -4.26 11.98 -34.77
CA GLN A 117 -3.55 12.74 -33.76
C GLN A 117 -3.95 12.30 -32.34
N PHE A 118 -2.96 12.23 -31.45
CA PHE A 118 -3.17 11.79 -30.07
C PHE A 118 -2.27 12.54 -29.08
N VAL A 119 -2.67 12.48 -27.82
CA VAL A 119 -1.80 12.70 -26.67
C VAL A 119 -1.95 11.47 -25.77
N SER A 120 -0.83 10.89 -25.36
CA SER A 120 -0.81 9.72 -24.48
C SER A 120 0.13 9.93 -23.31
N TYR A 121 -0.16 9.27 -22.19
CA TYR A 121 0.71 9.18 -21.04
C TYR A 121 1.21 7.74 -20.94
N ARG A 122 2.50 7.57 -20.64
CA ARG A 122 3.12 6.27 -20.38
C ARG A 122 3.83 6.30 -19.03
N TYR A 123 3.50 5.35 -18.19
CA TYR A 123 4.18 5.00 -16.94
C TYR A 123 4.83 3.64 -17.13
N ALA A 124 6.14 3.55 -16.93
CA ALA A 124 6.91 2.32 -17.05
C ALA A 124 7.55 1.89 -15.71
N GLY A 125 6.93 2.26 -14.59
CA GLY A 125 7.45 1.99 -13.25
C GLY A 125 8.52 2.99 -12.79
N HIS A 126 8.68 3.13 -11.47
CA HIS A 126 9.80 3.85 -10.83
C HIS A 126 10.10 5.23 -11.43
N GLN A 127 9.08 6.08 -11.55
CA GLN A 127 9.20 7.46 -12.06
C GLN A 127 9.65 7.58 -13.53
N LYS A 128 9.55 6.51 -14.31
CA LYS A 128 9.72 6.57 -15.77
C LYS A 128 8.38 6.92 -16.41
N GLU A 129 8.09 8.20 -16.41
CA GLU A 129 6.84 8.76 -16.92
C GLU A 129 7.09 9.64 -18.14
N GLN A 130 6.22 9.52 -19.15
CA GLN A 130 6.33 10.28 -20.39
C GLN A 130 4.96 10.70 -20.89
N ILE A 131 4.88 11.89 -21.48
CA ILE A 131 3.81 12.31 -22.38
C ILE A 131 4.27 12.06 -23.81
N LEU A 132 3.41 11.43 -24.61
CA LEU A 132 3.68 11.01 -25.98
C LEU A 132 2.73 11.74 -26.93
N THR A 133 3.26 12.22 -28.03
CA THR A 133 2.55 12.78 -29.16
C THR A 133 3.11 12.17 -30.46
N PRO A 134 2.49 12.41 -31.62
CA PRO A 134 3.11 12.11 -32.90
C PRO A 134 4.47 12.82 -33.10
N GLY A 135 4.72 13.93 -32.39
CA GLY A 135 5.98 14.68 -32.42
C GLY A 135 7.10 14.08 -31.58
N GLY A 136 6.79 13.14 -30.68
CA GLY A 136 7.77 12.38 -29.90
C GLY A 136 7.38 12.18 -28.44
N ALA A 137 8.37 11.79 -27.63
CA ALA A 137 8.22 11.54 -26.20
C ALA A 137 8.78 12.70 -25.37
N HIS A 138 8.07 13.05 -24.30
CA HIS A 138 8.45 14.09 -23.36
C HIS A 138 8.44 13.54 -21.93
N SER A 139 9.59 13.49 -21.28
CA SER A 139 9.70 13.00 -19.90
C SER A 139 8.96 13.89 -18.91
N VAL A 140 8.21 13.26 -18.01
CA VAL A 140 7.62 13.89 -16.82
C VAL A 140 8.68 14.01 -15.73
N PRO A 141 8.80 15.16 -15.05
CA PRO A 141 9.75 15.32 -13.95
C PRO A 141 9.50 14.30 -12.84
N THR A 142 10.56 13.88 -12.16
CA THR A 142 10.46 12.99 -11.01
C THR A 142 10.32 13.76 -9.70
N ILE A 143 9.50 13.28 -8.78
CA ILE A 143 9.39 13.84 -7.43
C ILE A 143 9.97 12.84 -6.43
N ALA A 144 10.93 13.25 -5.62
CA ALA A 144 11.52 12.37 -4.61
C ALA A 144 10.44 11.77 -3.69
N ASN A 145 10.52 10.45 -3.47
CA ASN A 145 9.61 9.65 -2.64
C ASN A 145 8.18 9.45 -3.17
N PHE A 146 7.88 9.85 -4.41
CA PHE A 146 6.61 9.55 -5.06
C PHE A 146 6.81 8.54 -6.19
N PRO A 147 6.04 7.44 -6.25
CA PRO A 147 6.23 6.42 -7.28
C PRO A 147 5.76 6.89 -8.66
N SER A 148 4.79 7.81 -8.69
CA SER A 148 4.28 8.49 -9.89
C SER A 148 4.04 9.97 -9.61
N TYR A 149 4.22 10.82 -10.61
CA TYR A 149 3.91 12.25 -10.54
C TYR A 149 2.41 12.52 -10.37
N PHE A 150 1.58 11.58 -10.81
CA PHE A 150 0.12 11.71 -10.82
C PHE A 150 -0.59 10.85 -9.76
N ALA A 151 0.15 10.17 -8.89
CA ALA A 151 -0.42 9.24 -7.91
C ALA A 151 -0.05 9.58 -6.47
N VAL A 152 -0.95 9.21 -5.56
CA VAL A 152 -0.72 9.32 -4.11
C VAL A 152 -0.21 7.97 -3.56
N PRO A 153 0.91 7.93 -2.83
CA PRO A 153 1.55 6.71 -2.35
C PRO A 153 0.92 6.14 -1.07
N TYR A 154 -0.41 6.00 -1.01
CA TYR A 154 -1.16 5.63 0.22
C TYR A 154 -0.58 4.43 0.99
N PHE A 155 -0.32 3.32 0.29
CA PHE A 155 0.17 2.08 0.89
C PHE A 155 1.66 2.11 1.21
N LEU A 156 2.47 2.74 0.35
CA LEU A 156 3.87 2.97 0.63
C LEU A 156 4.07 3.84 1.89
N ASP A 157 3.31 4.92 2.05
CA ASP A 157 3.36 5.77 3.24
C ASP A 157 2.99 5.00 4.51
N LEU A 158 1.97 4.14 4.44
CA LEU A 158 1.61 3.26 5.56
C LEU A 158 2.74 2.29 5.89
N ARG A 159 3.34 1.65 4.87
CA ARG A 159 4.47 0.73 5.05
C ARG A 159 5.64 1.42 5.74
N GLU A 160 6.02 2.61 5.29
CA GLU A 160 7.08 3.40 5.90
C GLU A 160 6.74 3.80 7.34
N ALA A 161 5.49 4.19 7.62
CA ALA A 161 5.04 4.50 8.96
C ALA A 161 5.16 3.28 9.90
N LEU A 162 4.80 2.08 9.44
CA LEU A 162 4.96 0.83 10.20
C LEU A 162 6.43 0.54 10.51
N VAL A 163 7.30 0.58 9.51
CA VAL A 163 8.75 0.33 9.68
C VAL A 163 9.36 1.35 10.64
N ARG A 164 8.99 2.63 10.49
CA ARG A 164 9.46 3.71 11.36
C ARG A 164 8.99 3.52 12.79
N TYR A 165 7.72 3.18 13.01
CA TYR A 165 7.19 2.85 14.34
C TYR A 165 7.96 1.71 15.00
N GLY A 166 8.20 0.62 14.27
CA GLY A 166 9.02 -0.49 14.73
C GLY A 166 10.40 -0.05 15.19
N THR A 167 11.05 0.79 14.38
CA THR A 167 12.43 1.25 14.62
C THR A 167 12.53 2.22 15.79
N ILE A 168 11.66 3.23 15.85
CA ILE A 168 11.80 4.33 16.82
C ILE A 168 11.01 4.07 18.10
N SER A 169 9.82 3.48 18.01
CA SER A 169 8.92 3.33 19.17
C SER A 169 9.06 1.97 19.84
N VAL A 170 9.19 0.90 19.07
CA VAL A 170 9.12 -0.49 19.57
C VAL A 170 10.49 -1.04 19.95
N ARG A 171 11.49 -0.88 19.07
CA ARG A 171 12.83 -1.47 19.20
C ARG A 171 13.41 -1.35 20.60
N HIS A 172 13.39 -0.14 21.15
CA HIS A 172 13.87 0.15 22.51
C HIS A 172 12.75 0.54 23.48
N ALA A 173 11.49 0.20 23.17
CA ALA A 173 10.32 0.53 23.98
C ALA A 173 10.23 2.02 24.38
N GLN A 174 10.49 2.93 23.44
CA GLN A 174 10.45 4.38 23.67
C GLN A 174 9.02 4.94 23.75
N CYS A 175 8.03 4.25 23.17
CA CYS A 175 6.63 4.63 23.32
C CYS A 175 6.12 4.27 24.71
N ASP A 176 5.60 5.25 25.46
CA ASP A 176 5.12 5.05 26.82
C ASP A 176 4.01 3.99 26.92
N ILE A 177 3.09 3.93 25.95
CA ILE A 177 2.03 2.92 25.91
C ILE A 177 2.62 1.54 25.61
N PHE A 178 3.49 1.43 24.60
CA PHE A 178 4.08 0.13 24.26
C PHE A 178 4.96 -0.40 25.41
N ARG A 179 5.67 0.48 26.14
CA ARG A 179 6.52 0.10 27.26
C ARG A 179 5.75 -0.65 28.35
N THR A 180 4.46 -0.36 28.56
CA THR A 180 3.63 -1.08 29.56
C THR A 180 3.24 -2.49 29.13
N THR A 181 3.61 -2.94 27.92
CA THR A 181 3.44 -4.33 27.50
C THR A 181 4.43 -5.26 28.20
N TRP A 182 5.53 -4.73 28.71
CA TRP A 182 6.55 -5.49 29.42
C TRP A 182 6.24 -5.56 30.91
N ARG A 183 6.47 -6.72 31.52
CA ARG A 183 6.33 -6.89 32.98
C ARG A 183 7.48 -6.21 33.73
N GLU A 184 8.67 -6.20 33.16
CA GLU A 184 9.89 -5.68 33.78
C GLU A 184 10.72 -4.82 32.82
N PRO A 185 11.60 -3.92 33.35
CA PRO A 185 12.45 -3.06 32.52
C PRO A 185 13.42 -3.81 31.60
N ALA A 186 13.76 -5.06 31.91
CA ALA A 186 14.63 -5.90 31.08
C ALA A 186 13.95 -6.37 29.77
N ARG A 187 12.62 -6.25 29.65
CA ARG A 187 11.85 -6.57 28.43
C ARG A 187 12.07 -8.01 27.96
N LEU A 188 11.90 -8.96 28.87
CA LEU A 188 12.06 -10.39 28.63
C LEU A 188 10.71 -11.08 28.52
N VAL A 189 9.72 -10.61 29.30
CA VAL A 189 8.40 -11.22 29.37
C VAL A 189 7.30 -10.17 29.31
N PHE A 190 6.29 -10.43 28.47
CA PHE A 190 5.12 -9.56 28.36
C PHE A 190 4.16 -9.72 29.54
N VAL A 191 3.36 -8.69 29.78
CA VAL A 191 2.18 -8.76 30.64
C VAL A 191 1.11 -9.68 30.05
N ASN A 192 0.14 -10.08 30.86
CA ASN A 192 -0.99 -10.87 30.38
C ASN A 192 -1.77 -10.12 29.29
N LYS A 193 -2.02 -10.78 28.15
CA LYS A 193 -2.77 -10.24 27.00
C LYS A 193 -2.27 -8.84 26.54
N PRO A 194 -1.02 -8.71 26.07
CA PRO A 194 -0.43 -7.41 25.74
C PRO A 194 -0.99 -6.79 24.44
N GLU A 195 -1.68 -7.60 23.63
CA GLU A 195 -2.14 -7.30 22.26
C GLU A 195 -2.96 -6.00 22.17
N ALA A 196 -3.90 -5.77 23.09
CA ALA A 196 -4.70 -4.54 23.09
C ALA A 196 -3.86 -3.27 23.32
N THR A 197 -2.82 -3.37 24.16
CA THR A 197 -1.89 -2.27 24.43
C THR A 197 -0.98 -2.03 23.23
N MET A 198 -0.47 -3.09 22.60
CA MET A 198 0.31 -3.02 21.35
C MET A 198 -0.51 -2.34 20.25
N ARG A 199 -1.76 -2.78 20.05
CA ARG A 199 -2.71 -2.20 19.10
C ARG A 199 -2.93 -0.71 19.35
N ARG A 200 -3.23 -0.32 20.59
CA ARG A 200 -3.43 1.10 20.96
C ARG A 200 -2.18 1.93 20.65
N SER A 201 -0.99 1.42 20.99
CA SER A 201 0.25 2.16 20.75
C SER A 201 0.55 2.36 19.25
N LEU A 202 0.34 1.34 18.43
CA LEU A 202 0.48 1.44 16.98
C LEU A 202 -0.59 2.38 16.40
N GLN A 203 -1.84 2.22 16.80
CA GLN A 203 -2.95 3.06 16.35
C GLN A 203 -2.69 4.56 16.61
N GLN A 204 -2.24 4.90 17.82
CA GLN A 204 -1.95 6.30 18.16
C GLN A 204 -0.81 6.85 17.31
N TYR A 205 0.24 6.04 17.08
CA TYR A 205 1.33 6.43 16.20
C TYR A 205 0.83 6.70 14.77
N LEU A 206 0.07 5.76 14.19
CA LEU A 206 -0.46 5.90 12.83
C LEU A 206 -1.34 7.14 12.68
N ARG A 207 -2.20 7.44 13.67
CA ARG A 207 -3.02 8.67 13.68
C ARG A 207 -2.18 9.95 13.68
N ALA A 208 -1.00 9.92 14.29
CA ALA A 208 -0.11 11.08 14.38
C ALA A 208 0.84 11.19 13.18
N SER A 209 1.25 10.06 12.61
CA SER A 209 2.28 9.98 11.58
C SER A 209 1.73 9.99 10.16
N LEU A 210 0.59 9.33 9.92
CA LEU A 210 -0.05 9.36 8.61
C LEU A 210 -0.63 10.75 8.42
N ARG A 211 0.01 11.52 7.55
CA ARG A 211 -0.46 12.84 7.13
C ARG A 211 -0.67 12.77 5.64
N ASP A 212 -1.88 13.09 5.23
CA ASP A 212 -2.23 13.15 3.82
C ASP A 212 -3.09 14.39 3.56
N HIS A 213 -3.32 14.70 2.29
CA HIS A 213 -4.14 15.82 1.84
C HIS A 213 -5.65 15.62 2.13
N LEU A 214 -6.05 14.42 2.57
CA LEU A 214 -7.43 14.03 2.84
C LEU A 214 -7.59 13.38 4.23
N PRO A 215 -8.81 13.30 4.79
CA PRO A 215 -9.02 12.69 6.09
C PRO A 215 -8.66 11.19 6.08
N ILE A 216 -7.82 10.78 7.02
CA ILE A 216 -7.47 9.38 7.27
C ILE A 216 -8.16 8.94 8.57
N GLN A 217 -8.89 7.83 8.50
CA GLN A 217 -9.46 7.19 9.66
C GLN A 217 -8.66 5.95 10.03
N VAL A 218 -8.09 5.95 11.24
CA VAL A 218 -7.42 4.78 11.83
C VAL A 218 -8.30 4.25 12.96
N MET A 219 -9.02 3.17 12.70
CA MET A 219 -10.05 2.62 13.57
C MET A 219 -9.60 1.27 14.15
N PRO A 220 -9.74 1.06 15.48
CA PRO A 220 -9.43 -0.23 16.09
C PRO A 220 -10.62 -1.19 15.97
N GLU A 221 -10.33 -2.50 16.01
CA GLU A 221 -11.32 -3.56 16.19
C GLU A 221 -12.57 -3.42 15.30
N GLN A 222 -12.36 -3.30 13.99
CA GLN A 222 -13.45 -3.18 13.04
C GLN A 222 -13.88 -4.55 12.55
N ASN A 223 -15.17 -4.85 12.64
CA ASN A 223 -15.74 -6.06 12.06
C ASN A 223 -15.57 -6.02 10.54
N VAL A 224 -14.80 -6.97 10.00
CA VAL A 224 -14.65 -7.21 8.55
C VAL A 224 -15.75 -8.16 8.06
N ASN A 225 -16.31 -8.96 8.98
CA ASN A 225 -17.47 -9.83 8.79
C ASN A 225 -18.25 -9.96 10.12
N GLU A 226 -19.31 -10.78 10.13
CA GLU A 226 -20.20 -10.97 11.28
C GLU A 226 -19.53 -11.61 12.52
N THR A 227 -18.31 -12.14 12.43
CA THR A 227 -17.74 -13.00 13.49
C THR A 227 -16.38 -12.61 14.04
N LYS A 228 -15.52 -11.85 13.31
CA LYS A 228 -14.20 -11.47 13.84
C LYS A 228 -13.71 -10.08 13.37
N PRO A 229 -13.32 -9.19 14.30
CA PRO A 229 -12.73 -7.91 13.95
C PRO A 229 -11.27 -8.04 13.50
N VAL A 230 -10.85 -7.15 12.61
CA VAL A 230 -9.43 -6.88 12.34
C VAL A 230 -8.87 -5.95 13.42
N ASP A 231 -7.60 -6.07 13.76
CA ASP A 231 -6.99 -5.25 14.81
C ASP A 231 -7.06 -3.75 14.50
N ILE A 232 -6.63 -3.33 13.31
CA ILE A 232 -6.72 -1.94 12.87
C ILE A 232 -7.19 -1.90 11.42
N LYS A 233 -8.19 -1.06 11.13
CA LYS A 233 -8.57 -0.65 9.77
C LYS A 233 -8.11 0.79 9.53
N VAL A 234 -7.40 1.02 8.43
CA VAL A 234 -7.05 2.36 7.94
C VAL A 234 -7.90 2.63 6.70
N THR A 235 -8.63 3.73 6.70
CA THR A 235 -9.45 4.17 5.57
C THR A 235 -9.02 5.57 5.17
N TRP A 236 -8.70 5.77 3.89
CA TRP A 236 -8.47 7.09 3.31
C TRP A 236 -9.79 7.57 2.72
N THR A 237 -10.55 8.36 3.48
CA THR A 237 -12.01 8.51 3.28
C THR A 237 -12.45 9.16 1.97
N ALA A 238 -11.54 9.86 1.29
CA ALA A 238 -11.80 10.48 0.01
C ALA A 238 -11.17 9.70 -1.16
N SER A 239 -10.84 8.43 -0.92
CA SER A 239 -10.37 7.46 -1.91
C SER A 239 -11.10 6.13 -1.70
N ASN A 240 -10.92 5.18 -2.60
CA ASN A 240 -11.34 3.78 -2.42
C ASN A 240 -10.22 2.92 -1.79
N ARG A 241 -9.32 3.50 -0.98
CA ARG A 241 -8.22 2.76 -0.34
C ARG A 241 -8.57 2.35 1.08
N VAL A 242 -8.27 1.09 1.40
CA VAL A 242 -8.39 0.53 2.74
C VAL A 242 -7.16 -0.33 3.05
N ALA A 243 -6.65 -0.23 4.26
CA ALA A 243 -5.68 -1.18 4.78
C ALA A 243 -6.22 -1.92 6.01
N LEU A 244 -6.00 -3.23 6.03
CA LEU A 244 -6.33 -4.13 7.13
C LEU A 244 -5.03 -4.55 7.81
N ILE A 245 -4.88 -4.24 9.10
CA ILE A 245 -3.66 -4.57 9.85
C ILE A 245 -4.01 -5.63 10.89
N GLU A 246 -3.34 -6.77 10.82
CA GLU A 246 -3.40 -7.84 11.82
C GLU A 246 -2.15 -7.79 12.69
N ILE A 247 -2.30 -7.85 14.00
CA ILE A 247 -1.22 -7.77 14.98
C ILE A 247 -1.04 -9.13 15.64
N LYS A 248 0.18 -9.66 15.60
CA LYS A 248 0.61 -10.80 16.41
C LYS A 248 1.80 -10.41 17.28
N TRP A 249 2.01 -11.15 18.34
CA TRP A 249 3.18 -11.02 19.19
C TRP A 249 3.76 -12.40 19.50
N LEU A 250 5.08 -12.46 19.70
CA LEU A 250 5.85 -13.68 19.93
C LEU A 250 6.68 -13.53 21.19
N GLY A 251 6.87 -14.63 21.92
CA GLY A 251 7.58 -14.65 23.19
C GLY A 251 6.73 -15.21 24.32
N LEU A 252 7.12 -14.85 25.55
CA LEU A 252 6.46 -15.28 26.77
C LEU A 252 5.56 -14.16 27.31
N SER A 253 4.42 -14.53 27.90
CA SER A 253 3.58 -13.61 28.67
C SER A 253 3.02 -14.28 29.92
N HIS A 254 2.94 -13.55 31.02
CA HIS A 254 2.33 -14.09 32.25
C HIS A 254 0.83 -14.29 32.09
N ASP A 255 0.28 -15.34 32.71
CA ASP A 255 -1.16 -15.41 32.99
C ASP A 255 -1.55 -14.44 34.12
N ALA A 256 -2.85 -14.41 34.47
CA ALA A 256 -3.37 -13.55 35.54
C ALA A 256 -2.77 -13.87 36.92
N THR A 257 -2.23 -15.07 37.12
CA THR A 257 -1.61 -15.53 38.37
C THR A 257 -0.11 -15.29 38.42
N LYS A 258 0.47 -14.78 37.33
CA LYS A 258 1.90 -14.54 37.13
C LYS A 258 2.77 -15.81 37.15
N LYS A 259 2.21 -17.01 36.90
CA LYS A 259 2.94 -18.28 37.06
C LYS A 259 3.07 -19.13 35.78
N THR A 260 2.06 -19.12 34.90
CA THR A 260 2.07 -19.97 33.70
C THR A 260 2.04 -19.13 32.43
N THR A 261 2.71 -19.58 31.38
CA THR A 261 2.73 -18.89 30.08
C THR A 261 2.65 -19.89 28.93
N THR A 262 1.81 -19.62 27.94
CA THR A 262 1.91 -20.28 26.63
C THR A 262 2.95 -19.52 25.81
N PRO A 263 4.10 -20.12 25.47
CA PRO A 263 5.04 -19.48 24.56
C PRO A 263 4.41 -19.35 23.18
N TYR A 264 4.42 -18.14 22.61
CA TYR A 264 4.03 -17.94 21.23
C TYR A 264 5.25 -17.90 20.33
N SER A 265 5.33 -18.88 19.44
CA SER A 265 6.38 -19.04 18.43
C SER A 265 5.93 -18.48 17.09
N ALA A 266 6.82 -18.55 16.09
CA ALA A 266 6.54 -18.21 14.69
C ALA A 266 5.23 -18.80 14.14
N ALA A 267 4.76 -19.94 14.67
CA ALA A 267 3.47 -20.53 14.31
C ALA A 267 2.28 -19.55 14.50
N ARG A 268 2.32 -18.70 15.54
CA ARG A 268 1.28 -17.67 15.77
C ARG A 268 1.28 -16.61 14.67
N ALA A 269 2.47 -16.16 14.24
CA ALA A 269 2.59 -15.23 13.12
C ALA A 269 2.07 -15.84 11.81
N LYS A 270 2.43 -17.10 11.51
CA LYS A 270 1.93 -17.82 10.33
C LYS A 270 0.41 -17.99 10.35
N SER A 271 -0.18 -18.25 11.52
CA SER A 271 -1.63 -18.29 11.69
C SER A 271 -2.28 -16.92 11.47
N GLY A 272 -1.64 -15.83 11.92
CA GLY A 272 -2.08 -14.47 11.65
C GLY A 272 -2.09 -14.12 10.17
N ALA A 273 -1.08 -14.56 9.41
CA ALA A 273 -1.03 -14.35 7.96
C ALA A 273 -2.23 -15.00 7.26
N LYS A 274 -2.56 -16.25 7.63
CA LYS A 274 -3.75 -16.95 7.09
C LYS A 274 -5.06 -16.25 7.44
N GLN A 275 -5.17 -15.77 8.67
CA GLN A 275 -6.34 -15.04 9.15
C GLN A 275 -6.54 -13.73 8.37
N LEU A 276 -5.47 -12.97 8.16
CA LEU A 276 -5.50 -11.73 7.40
C LEU A 276 -5.86 -11.97 5.92
N ALA A 277 -5.34 -13.03 5.30
CA ALA A 277 -5.74 -13.39 3.94
C ALA A 277 -7.24 -13.69 3.83
N ALA A 278 -7.81 -14.43 4.80
CA ALA A 278 -9.24 -14.67 4.84
C ALA A 278 -10.07 -13.38 5.05
N TYR A 279 -9.54 -12.40 5.79
CA TYR A 279 -10.17 -11.09 5.91
C TYR A 279 -10.18 -10.33 4.59
N LEU A 280 -9.09 -10.35 3.83
CA LEU A 280 -9.02 -9.74 2.50
C LEU A 280 -9.99 -10.39 1.51
N ASP A 281 -10.03 -11.73 1.47
CA ASP A 281 -10.96 -12.48 0.61
C ASP A 281 -12.42 -12.10 0.91
N SER A 282 -12.76 -12.02 2.21
CA SER A 282 -14.08 -11.57 2.67
C SER A 282 -14.34 -10.11 2.27
N TYR A 283 -13.36 -9.22 2.44
CA TYR A 283 -13.53 -7.79 2.14
C TYR A 283 -13.79 -7.57 0.65
N HIS A 284 -12.95 -8.14 -0.23
CA HIS A 284 -13.11 -8.02 -1.67
C HIS A 284 -14.43 -8.61 -2.19
N SER A 285 -14.97 -9.62 -1.51
CA SER A 285 -16.29 -10.18 -1.87
C SER A 285 -17.44 -9.24 -1.55
N HIS A 286 -17.33 -8.41 -0.49
CA HIS A 286 -18.38 -7.47 -0.06
C HIS A 286 -18.22 -6.07 -0.67
N ASP A 287 -17.00 -5.67 -0.99
CA ASP A 287 -16.64 -4.32 -1.44
C ASP A 287 -15.62 -4.40 -2.59
N PRO A 288 -16.04 -4.85 -3.79
CA PRO A 288 -15.15 -5.15 -4.91
C PRO A 288 -14.54 -3.90 -5.59
N ASP A 289 -15.13 -2.72 -5.37
CA ASP A 289 -14.65 -1.44 -5.90
C ASP A 289 -13.56 -0.81 -5.01
N THR A 290 -13.30 -1.40 -3.85
CA THR A 290 -12.31 -0.93 -2.89
C THR A 290 -10.99 -1.67 -3.02
N GLU A 291 -9.92 -0.89 -3.06
CA GLU A 291 -8.55 -1.37 -2.97
C GLU A 291 -8.19 -1.64 -1.52
N ALA A 292 -8.32 -2.90 -1.12
CA ALA A 292 -7.88 -3.38 0.18
C ALA A 292 -6.45 -3.93 0.12
N ARG A 293 -5.62 -3.61 1.13
CA ARG A 293 -4.31 -4.23 1.33
C ARG A 293 -4.11 -4.68 2.78
N GLY A 294 -3.59 -5.89 2.98
CA GLY A 294 -3.32 -6.47 4.28
C GLY A 294 -1.89 -6.23 4.74
N TYR A 295 -1.72 -5.93 6.04
CA TYR A 295 -0.42 -5.84 6.70
C TYR A 295 -0.40 -6.72 7.95
N LEU A 296 0.48 -7.71 7.99
CA LEU A 296 0.76 -8.45 9.22
C LEU A 296 1.88 -7.77 9.99
N VAL A 297 1.60 -7.32 11.21
CA VAL A 297 2.57 -6.73 12.13
C VAL A 297 2.90 -7.74 13.24
N VAL A 298 4.18 -8.00 13.47
CA VAL A 298 4.65 -8.97 14.47
C VAL A 298 5.56 -8.30 15.48
N PHE A 299 5.11 -8.19 16.73
CA PHE A 299 5.95 -7.80 17.86
C PHE A 299 6.74 -9.03 18.37
N ASP A 300 8.03 -9.09 18.08
CA ASP A 300 8.86 -10.24 18.45
C ASP A 300 9.67 -9.95 19.72
N GLY A 301 9.17 -10.49 20.84
CA GLY A 301 9.81 -10.46 22.15
C GLY A 301 10.48 -11.78 22.54
N ARG A 302 10.72 -12.71 21.61
CA ARG A 302 11.32 -14.01 21.93
C ARG A 302 12.73 -13.86 22.49
N ARG A 303 13.08 -14.69 23.47
CA ARG A 303 14.40 -14.80 24.10
C ARG A 303 14.73 -16.28 24.29
N ARG A 304 16.01 -16.65 24.24
CA ARG A 304 16.43 -18.04 24.49
C ARG A 304 16.66 -18.27 25.97
N GLY A 305 16.11 -19.37 26.52
CA GLY A 305 16.38 -19.78 27.90
C GLY A 305 15.79 -18.88 28.99
N VAL A 306 14.83 -18.03 28.63
CA VAL A 306 14.08 -17.19 29.58
C VAL A 306 12.88 -17.99 30.10
N THR A 307 12.64 -17.92 31.40
CA THR A 307 11.46 -18.43 32.10
C THR A 307 10.49 -17.28 32.39
N PRO A 308 9.25 -17.56 32.80
CA PRO A 308 8.34 -16.52 33.26
C PRO A 308 8.99 -15.68 34.37
N GLU A 309 9.74 -16.23 35.32
CA GLU A 309 10.30 -15.45 36.44
C GLU A 309 11.56 -14.65 36.08
N SER A 310 12.09 -14.82 34.87
CA SER A 310 13.35 -14.22 34.46
C SER A 310 13.29 -12.70 34.45
N THR A 311 14.29 -12.06 35.06
CA THR A 311 14.44 -10.59 35.11
C THR A 311 15.75 -10.11 34.49
N ARG A 312 16.60 -11.04 34.06
CA ARG A 312 17.95 -10.82 33.52
C ARG A 312 18.18 -11.78 32.35
N VAL A 313 19.01 -11.37 31.40
CA VAL A 313 19.40 -12.20 30.25
C VAL A 313 20.77 -11.76 29.73
N THR A 314 21.59 -12.71 29.31
CA THR A 314 22.83 -12.40 28.61
C THR A 314 22.54 -11.86 27.21
N TYR A 315 23.48 -11.09 26.64
CA TYR A 315 23.36 -10.59 25.27
C TYR A 315 23.05 -11.71 24.26
N ALA A 316 23.80 -12.82 24.31
CA ALA A 316 23.63 -13.95 23.39
C ALA A 316 22.24 -14.59 23.44
N ASN A 317 21.65 -14.71 24.63
CA ASN A 317 20.31 -15.26 24.79
C ASN A 317 19.21 -14.24 24.49
N GLY A 318 19.46 -12.96 24.79
CA GLY A 318 18.53 -11.87 24.55
C GLY A 318 18.33 -11.57 23.06
N PHE A 319 19.41 -11.61 22.29
CA PHE A 319 19.43 -11.34 20.85
C PHE A 319 19.40 -12.59 19.98
N HIS A 320 19.23 -13.78 20.56
CA HIS A 320 19.26 -15.05 19.82
C HIS A 320 18.36 -15.07 18.58
N TYR A 321 17.17 -14.48 18.68
CA TYR A 321 16.19 -14.45 17.61
C TYR A 321 16.29 -13.23 16.70
N ALA A 322 17.17 -12.25 16.96
CA ALA A 322 17.18 -10.96 16.25
C ALA A 322 17.18 -11.12 14.73
N ASN A 323 18.00 -12.05 14.22
CA ASN A 323 18.16 -12.32 12.79
C ASN A 323 17.41 -13.58 12.33
N GLU A 324 16.56 -14.19 13.17
CA GLU A 324 15.75 -15.35 12.79
C GLU A 324 14.44 -14.88 12.14
N GLU A 325 14.46 -14.80 10.82
CA GLU A 325 13.28 -14.46 10.03
C GLU A 325 12.19 -15.54 10.09
N ILE A 326 10.94 -15.09 10.00
CA ILE A 326 9.79 -15.98 10.01
C ILE A 326 9.49 -16.38 8.57
N ASP A 327 9.57 -17.68 8.29
CA ASP A 327 9.20 -18.22 6.99
C ASP A 327 7.68 -18.29 6.84
N TYR A 328 7.11 -17.46 5.95
CA TYR A 328 5.68 -17.42 5.64
C TYR A 328 5.37 -18.21 4.37
N PRO A 329 4.16 -18.79 4.23
CA PRO A 329 3.78 -19.50 3.01
C PRO A 329 3.95 -18.62 1.77
N ALA A 330 4.72 -19.08 0.79
CA ALA A 330 5.01 -18.32 -0.44
C ALA A 330 3.73 -17.89 -1.19
N ALA A 331 2.68 -18.73 -1.17
CA ALA A 331 1.39 -18.41 -1.77
C ALA A 331 0.70 -17.19 -1.14
N LEU A 332 0.96 -16.87 0.14
CA LEU A 332 0.45 -15.66 0.77
C LEU A 332 1.27 -14.42 0.38
N LEU A 333 2.60 -14.57 0.32
CA LEU A 333 3.51 -13.49 -0.06
C LEU A 333 3.40 -13.11 -1.55
N ALA A 334 2.88 -14.01 -2.38
CA ALA A 334 2.67 -13.78 -3.80
C ALA A 334 1.38 -13.00 -4.11
N ARG A 335 0.51 -12.72 -3.13
CA ARG A 335 -0.74 -11.98 -3.36
C ARG A 335 -0.46 -10.48 -3.46
N GLY A 336 -0.98 -9.81 -4.50
CA GLY A 336 -0.83 -8.35 -4.66
C GLY A 336 -1.56 -7.49 -3.59
N ASP A 337 -2.52 -8.09 -2.88
CA ASP A 337 -3.29 -7.48 -1.79
C ASP A 337 -2.69 -7.77 -0.40
N PHE A 338 -1.59 -8.53 -0.30
CA PHE A 338 -0.97 -8.90 0.97
C PHE A 338 0.49 -8.40 1.01
N ASP A 339 0.77 -7.41 1.86
CA ASP A 339 2.12 -6.88 1.99
C ASP A 339 3.01 -7.85 2.79
N THR A 340 4.32 -7.79 2.56
CA THR A 340 5.32 -8.57 3.30
C THR A 340 5.15 -8.32 4.80
N PRO A 341 5.11 -9.33 5.68
CA PRO A 341 4.96 -9.07 7.12
C PRO A 341 6.03 -8.12 7.68
N VAL A 342 5.62 -7.23 8.59
CA VAL A 342 6.51 -6.29 9.28
C VAL A 342 6.83 -6.84 10.66
N ARG A 343 8.09 -7.23 10.88
CA ARG A 343 8.56 -7.74 12.17
C ARG A 343 9.24 -6.64 12.98
N PHE A 344 8.75 -6.40 14.18
CA PHE A 344 9.37 -5.55 15.17
C PHE A 344 10.12 -6.40 16.19
N PHE A 345 11.42 -6.62 15.98
CA PHE A 345 12.23 -7.23 17.02
C PHE A 345 12.36 -6.25 18.18
N CYS A 346 11.74 -6.59 19.31
CA CYS A 346 11.77 -5.77 20.50
C CYS A 346 13.05 -6.11 21.27
N GLU A 347 14.00 -5.20 21.36
CA GLU A 347 15.29 -5.52 21.98
C GLU A 347 15.18 -5.60 23.51
N PRO A 348 15.79 -6.61 24.16
CA PRO A 348 15.86 -6.66 25.62
C PRO A 348 16.81 -5.60 26.17
N ALA A 349 16.75 -5.32 27.47
CA ALA A 349 17.89 -4.71 28.17
C ALA A 349 18.69 -5.84 28.80
N CYS A 350 19.88 -6.11 28.25
CA CYS A 350 20.77 -7.17 28.70
C CYS A 350 21.65 -6.69 29.86
N GLU A 351 22.19 -7.67 30.60
CA GLU A 351 23.26 -7.43 31.58
C GLU A 351 24.59 -7.04 30.95
#